data_AF-A0A1M3ILW8-F1
#
_entry.id   AF-A0A1M3ILW8-F1
#
_cell.length_a   1.000
_cell.length_b   1.000
_cell.length_c   1.000
_cell.angle_alpha   90.00
_cell.angle_beta   90.00
_cell.angle_gamma   90.00
#
_symmetry.space_group_name_H-M   'P 1'
#
loop_
_entity.id
_entity.type
_entity.pdbx_description
1 polymer ?
#
loop_
_entity_poly.entity_id
_entity_poly.type
_entity_poly.pdbx_seq_one_letter_code
_entity_poly.pdbx_strand_id
1 'polypeptide(L)' 'MNYTTDKLAGKWNQIVGSVKETWGELTDQDLDKVKGKKDQLVGLIQEKYGSAKEEIENKINQWIDKLD' A
#
# COMPACT_ATOMS: atom_id res chain seq x y z
N MET A 1 -3.45 13.48 8.96
CA MET A 1 -3.22 13.94 7.58
C MET A 1 -4.18 13.19 6.66
N ASN A 2 -4.89 13.89 5.77
CA ASN A 2 -5.79 13.26 4.80
C ASN A 2 -4.99 13.05 3.51
N TYR A 3 -4.39 11.88 3.32
CA TYR A 3 -3.60 11.58 2.12
C TYR A 3 -4.52 11.34 0.93
N THR A 4 -4.34 12.12 -0.13
CA THR A 4 -5.07 11.98 -1.38
C THR A 4 -4.48 10.83 -2.19
N THR A 5 -5.35 10.00 -2.77
CA THR A 5 -5.05 8.94 -3.76
C THR A 5 -3.99 9.36 -4.80
N ASP A 6 -3.98 10.64 -5.15
CA ASP A 6 -3.04 11.30 -6.07
C ASP A 6 -1.56 11.16 -5.65
N LYS A 7 -1.22 11.40 -4.37
CA LYS A 7 0.16 11.24 -3.88
C LYS A 7 0.63 9.80 -3.95
N LEU A 8 -0.26 8.86 -3.64
CA LEU A 8 0.04 7.42 -3.68
C LEU A 8 0.20 6.93 -5.12
N ALA A 9 -0.52 7.49 -6.09
CA ALA A 9 -0.31 7.18 -7.51
C ALA A 9 1.05 7.67 -8.02
N GLY A 10 1.47 8.90 -7.68
CA GLY A 10 2.77 9.44 -8.07
C GLY A 10 3.97 8.69 -7.47
N LYS A 11 3.80 8.18 -6.24
CA LYS A 11 4.83 7.45 -5.48
C LYS A 11 4.64 5.93 -5.49
N TRP A 12 3.74 5.42 -6.33
CA TRP A 12 3.28 4.03 -6.30
C TRP A 12 4.41 3.00 -6.35
N ASN A 13 5.38 3.19 -7.24
CA ASN A 13 6.48 2.25 -7.41
C ASN A 13 7.36 2.12 -6.16
N GLN A 14 7.55 3.21 -5.42
CA GLN A 14 8.31 3.19 -4.16
C GLN A 14 7.52 2.47 -3.07
N ILE A 15 6.22 2.77 -2.96
CA ILE A 15 5.31 2.10 -2.01
C ILE A 15 5.26 0.60 -2.27
N VAL A 16 5.16 0.18 -3.53
CA VAL A 16 5.17 -1.24 -3.93
C VAL A 16 6.44 -1.95 -3.47
N GLY A 17 7.60 -1.29 -3.54
CA GLY A 17 8.85 -1.83 -2.99
C GLY A 17 8.75 -2.11 -1.49
N SER A 18 8.29 -1.13 -0.71
CA SER A 18 8.10 -1.29 0.74
C SER A 18 7.02 -2.30 1.11
N VAL A 19 5.93 -2.37 0.33
CA VAL A 19 4.86 -3.35 0.47
C VAL A 19 5.42 -4.76 0.29
N LYS A 20 6.18 -5.02 -0.77
CA LYS A 20 6.78 -6.36 -0.99
C LYS A 20 7.81 -6.74 0.05
N GLU A 21 8.61 -5.78 0.51
CA GLU A 21 9.57 -6.03 1.58
C GLU A 21 8.87 -6.43 2.89
N THR A 22 7.73 -5.82 3.19
CA THR A 22 6.93 -6.13 4.38
C THR A 22 6.08 -7.39 4.22
N TRP A 23 5.52 -7.57 3.03
CA TRP A 23 4.53 -8.59 2.69
C TRP A 23 4.97 -9.32 1.43
N GLY A 24 6.00 -10.17 1.57
CA GLY A 24 6.66 -10.88 0.46
C GLY A 24 5.82 -11.88 -0.34
N GLU A 25 4.56 -12.12 0.05
CA GLU A 25 3.60 -12.95 -0.69
C GLU A 25 2.77 -12.13 -1.71
N LEU A 26 2.91 -10.80 -1.70
CA LEU A 26 2.27 -9.94 -2.69
C LEU A 26 3.13 -9.86 -3.95
N THR A 27 2.55 -10.25 -5.07
CA THR A 27 3.24 -10.19 -6.36
C THR A 27 3.06 -8.82 -7.02
N ASP A 28 3.95 -8.48 -7.95
CA ASP A 28 3.77 -7.32 -8.85
C ASP A 28 2.39 -7.28 -9.49
N GLN A 29 1.88 -8.43 -9.91
CA GLN A 29 0.59 -8.54 -10.58
C GLN A 29 -0.57 -8.21 -9.64
N ASP A 30 -0.51 -8.63 -8.37
CA ASP A 30 -1.55 -8.32 -7.39
C ASP A 30 -1.56 -6.82 -7.08
N LEU A 31 -0.37 -6.22 -6.98
CA LEU A 31 -0.20 -4.80 -6.71
C LEU A 31 -0.61 -3.94 -7.91
N ASP A 32 -0.35 -4.39 -9.14
CA ASP A 32 -0.75 -3.63 -10.34
C ASP A 32 -2.29 -3.51 -10.47
N LYS A 33 -3.04 -4.54 -10.06
CA LYS A 33 -4.53 -4.50 -10.04
C LYS A 33 -5.09 -3.40 -9.12
N VAL A 34 -4.34 -3.07 -8.07
CA VAL A 34 -4.72 -2.08 -7.05
C VAL A 34 -3.94 -0.77 -7.19
N LYS A 35 -3.27 -0.58 -8.33
CA LYS A 35 -2.39 0.56 -8.60
C LYS A 35 -3.09 1.89 -8.40
N GLY A 36 -2.47 2.74 -7.58
CA GLY A 36 -3.00 4.05 -7.28
C GLY A 36 -4.20 4.04 -6.34
N LYS A 37 -4.68 2.89 -5.86
CA LYS A 37 -5.90 2.78 -5.06
C LYS A 37 -5.59 2.27 -3.65
N LYS A 38 -5.47 3.21 -2.71
CA LYS A 38 -5.14 2.91 -1.30
C LYS A 38 -6.09 1.87 -0.67
N ASP A 39 -7.41 2.08 -0.73
CA ASP A 39 -8.36 1.15 -0.12
C ASP A 39 -8.29 -0.27 -0.71
N GLN A 40 -8.06 -0.38 -2.03
CA GLN A 40 -7.93 -1.70 -2.65
C GLN A 40 -6.62 -2.39 -2.26
N LEU A 41 -5.52 -1.64 -2.12
CA LEU A 41 -4.26 -2.17 -1.60
C LEU A 41 -4.43 -2.68 -0.17
N VAL A 42 -5.12 -1.91 0.68
CA VAL A 42 -5.39 -2.30 2.07
C VAL A 42 -6.23 -3.57 2.12
N GLY A 43 -7.29 -3.66 1.31
CA GLY A 43 -8.13 -4.87 1.23
C GLY A 43 -7.34 -6.09 0.79
N LEU A 44 -6.51 -5.97 -0.26
CA LEU A 44 -5.66 -7.05 -0.75
C LEU A 44 -4.71 -7.60 0.34
N ILE A 45 -4.07 -6.70 1.09
CA ILE A 45 -3.16 -7.08 2.19
C ILE A 45 -3.95 -7.75 3.31
N GLN A 46 -5.11 -7.21 3.67
CA GLN A 46 -5.99 -7.78 4.69
C GLN A 46 -6.45 -9.19 4.31
N GLU A 47 -6.83 -9.43 3.04
CA GLU A 47 -7.27 -10.74 2.57
C GLU A 47 -6.16 -11.79 2.60
N LYS A 48 -4.91 -11.41 2.30
CA LYS A 48 -3.77 -12.35 2.30
C LYS A 48 -3.17 -12.61 3.68
N TYR A 49 -3.07 -11.58 4.51
CA TYR A 49 -2.35 -11.66 5.78
C TYR A 49 -3.24 -11.66 7.02
N GLY A 50 -4.53 -11.35 6.87
CA GLY A 50 -5.46 -11.23 8.00
C GLY A 50 -5.15 -10.05 8.94
N SER A 51 -4.24 -9.16 8.57
CA SER A 51 -3.84 -7.99 9.37
C SER A 51 -4.99 -6.99 9.52
N ALA A 52 -5.01 -6.27 10.64
CA ALA A 52 -6.02 -5.24 10.88
C ALA A 52 -5.90 -4.09 9.86
N LYS A 53 -7.05 -3.64 9.32
CA LYS A 53 -7.12 -2.54 8.33
C LYS A 53 -6.30 -1.32 8.76
N GLU A 54 -6.47 -0.91 10.02
CA GLU A 54 -5.81 0.26 10.60
C GLU A 54 -4.27 0.14 10.61
N GLU A 55 -3.74 -1.05 10.91
CA GLU A 55 -2.29 -1.29 10.92
C GLU A 55 -1.70 -1.16 9.51
N ILE A 56 -2.38 -1.76 8.52
CA ILE A 56 -1.99 -1.69 7.12
C ILE A 56 -2.03 -0.23 6.63
N GLU A 57 -3.11 0.49 6.93
CA GLU A 57 -3.26 1.90 6.58
C GLU A 57 -2.18 2.77 7.21
N ASN A 58 -1.84 2.53 8.48
CA ASN A 58 -0.78 3.26 9.16
C ASN A 58 0.57 3.02 8.50
N LYS A 59 0.92 1.77 8.13
CA LYS A 59 2.16 1.49 7.39
C LYS A 59 2.21 2.20 6.05
N ILE A 60 1.12 2.13 5.27
CA ILE A 60 1.06 2.79 3.96
C ILE A 60 1.20 4.30 4.12
N ASN A 61 0.50 4.91 5.09
CA ASN A 61 0.60 6.33 5.38
C ASN A 61 2.05 6.71 5.77
N GLN A 62 2.72 5.92 6.61
CA GLN A 62 4.12 6.15 6.99
C GLN A 62 5.07 6.14 5.79
N TRP A 63 4.85 5.27 4.79
CA TRP A 63 5.66 5.28 3.57
C TRP A 63 5.39 6.50 2.69
N ILE A 64 4.11 6.89 2.54
CA ILE A 64 3.76 8.10 1.79
C ILE A 64 4.42 9.34 2.41
N ASP A 65 4.42 9.41 3.75
CA ASP A 65 5.03 10.48 4.54
C ASP A 65 6.55 10.53 4.36
N LYS A 66 7.23 9.38 4.42
CA LYS A 66 8.69 9.28 4.20
C LYS A 66 9.14 9.67 2.80
N LEU A 67 8.24 9.63 1.82
CA LEU A 67 8.53 9.93 0.43
C LEU A 67 8.27 11.39 0.09
N ASP A 68 7.65 12.17 0.99
CA ASP A 68 7.39 13.63 0.85
C ASP A 68 8.57 14.45 1.33
#